data_AF-A0A2K3M2Z9-F1
#
_entry.id   AF-A0A2K3M2Z9-F1
#
_cell.length_a   1.000
_cell.length_b   1.000
_cell.length_c   1.000
_cell.angle_alpha   90.00
_cell.angle_beta   90.00
_cell.angle_gamma   90.00
#
_symmetry.space_group_name_H-M   'P 1'
#
loop_
_entity.id
_entity.type
_entity.pdbx_description
1 polymer ?
#
loop_
_entity_poly.entity_id
_entity_poly.type
_entity_poly.pdbx_seq_one_letter_code
_entity_poly.pdbx_strand_id
1 'polypeptide(L)'
;ILTIDSCFWAHVEEALLLCQELKVVKEKQVTLKNLFEFEEYVYQLLKDYAISPDIFLAQSSYIRWWNEYKAIKGSSYTSALANFMSDASNFKQYAVGAYDFP
;
A
#
# COMPACT_ATOMS: atom_id res chain seq x y z
N ILE A 1 -3.52 -16.74 6.62
CA ILE A 1 -4.32 -15.51 6.84
C ILE A 1 -5.13 -15.30 5.57
N LEU A 2 -6.44 -15.10 5.69
CA LEU A 2 -7.31 -14.71 4.58
C LEU A 2 -7.56 -13.20 4.68
N THR A 3 -7.62 -12.51 3.54
CA THR A 3 -7.99 -11.09 3.51
C THR A 3 -9.41 -10.92 4.04
N ILE A 4 -9.55 -10.24 5.17
CA ILE A 4 -10.81 -10.10 5.91
C ILE A 4 -11.75 -9.12 5.18
N ASP A 5 -11.20 -8.04 4.64
CA ASP A 5 -11.97 -7.12 3.79
C ASP A 5 -12.17 -7.72 2.39
N SER A 6 -13.40 -8.11 2.09
CA SER A 6 -13.79 -8.59 0.77
C SER A 6 -13.63 -7.55 -0.33
N CYS A 7 -13.63 -6.25 0.02
CA CYS A 7 -13.50 -5.13 -0.91
C CYS A 7 -12.06 -4.62 -1.06
N PHE A 8 -11.07 -5.27 -0.42
CA PHE A 8 -9.69 -4.79 -0.40
C PHE A 8 -9.15 -4.53 -1.81
N TRP A 9 -9.37 -5.48 -2.74
CA TRP A 9 -8.91 -5.34 -4.11
C TRP A 9 -9.62 -4.23 -4.87
N ALA A 10 -10.89 -3.93 -4.56
CA ALA A 10 -11.58 -2.79 -5.15
C ALA A 10 -10.91 -1.47 -4.71
N HIS A 11 -10.57 -1.33 -3.43
CA HIS A 11 -9.86 -0.15 -2.92
C HIS A 11 -8.45 0.00 -3.54
N VAL A 12 -7.75 -1.12 -3.80
CA VAL A 12 -6.47 -1.09 -4.52
C VAL A 12 -6.64 -0.53 -5.93
N GLU A 13 -7.66 -0.98 -6.67
CA GLU A 13 -7.92 -0.50 -8.03
C GLU A 13 -8.37 0.98 -8.04
N GLU A 14 -9.18 1.41 -7.07
CA GLU A 14 -9.52 2.84 -6.87
C GLU A 14 -8.27 3.68 -6.64
N ALA A 15 -7.36 3.23 -5.76
CA ALA A 15 -6.11 3.93 -5.48
C ALA A 15 -5.17 3.97 -6.70
N LEU A 16 -5.16 2.93 -7.55
CA LEU A 16 -4.44 2.95 -8.83
C LEU A 16 -4.99 4.01 -9.79
N LEU A 17 -6.31 4.17 -9.87
CA LEU A 17 -6.93 5.21 -10.69
C LEU A 17 -6.53 6.60 -10.19
N LEU A 18 -6.53 6.84 -8.87
CA LEU A 18 -6.05 8.11 -8.30
C LEU A 18 -4.57 8.39 -8.63
N CYS A 19 -3.72 7.37 -8.64
CA CYS A 19 -2.32 7.49 -9.09
C CYS A 19 -2.23 7.89 -10.57
N GLN A 20 -3.11 7.39 -11.43
CA GLN A 20 -3.16 7.74 -12.85
C GLN A 20 -3.68 9.16 -13.06
N GLU A 21 -4.71 9.58 -12.33
CA GLU A 21 -5.27 10.93 -12.38
C GLU A 21 -4.21 12.00 -12.06
N LEU A 22 -3.39 11.77 -11.02
CA LEU A 22 -2.32 12.70 -10.61
C LEU A 22 -1.25 12.95 -11.68
N LYS A 23 -1.12 12.06 -12.66
CA LYS A 23 -0.21 12.23 -13.80
C LYS A 23 -0.78 13.24 -14.82
N VAL A 24 -2.09 13.47 -14.82
CA VAL A 24 -2.81 14.27 -15.82
C VAL A 24 -3.30 15.60 -15.23
N VAL A 25 -3.80 15.64 -14.00
CA VAL A 25 -4.48 16.82 -13.44
C VAL A 25 -3.56 17.81 -12.72
N LYS A 26 -3.94 19.10 -12.74
CA LYS A 26 -3.25 20.19 -12.00
C LYS A 26 -3.64 20.26 -10.53
N GLU A 27 -4.87 19.88 -10.19
CA GLU A 27 -5.36 19.93 -8.81
C GLU A 27 -5.06 18.62 -8.09
N LYS A 28 -3.94 18.62 -7.36
CA LYS A 28 -3.35 17.39 -6.80
C LYS A 28 -3.66 17.15 -5.33
N GLN A 29 -4.13 18.17 -4.60
CA GLN A 29 -4.20 18.09 -3.14
C GLN A 29 -5.20 17.06 -2.62
N VAL A 30 -6.43 17.04 -3.15
CA VAL A 30 -7.47 16.08 -2.72
C VAL A 30 -7.07 14.65 -3.08
N THR A 31 -6.62 14.42 -4.31
CA THR A 31 -6.18 13.09 -4.76
C THR A 31 -4.98 12.58 -3.97
N LEU A 32 -4.01 13.44 -3.64
CA LEU A 32 -2.88 13.09 -2.77
C LEU A 32 -3.32 12.75 -1.35
N LYS A 33 -4.34 13.44 -0.82
CA LYS A 33 -4.92 13.15 0.48
C LYS A 33 -5.60 11.77 0.48
N ASN A 34 -6.41 11.46 -0.51
CA ASN A 34 -7.08 10.15 -0.63
C ASN A 34 -6.07 9.01 -0.73
N LEU A 35 -4.97 9.19 -1.47
CA LEU A 35 -3.90 8.19 -1.54
C LEU A 35 -3.17 7.99 -0.20
N PHE A 36 -3.01 9.06 0.58
CA PHE A 36 -2.45 8.97 1.93
C PHE A 36 -3.41 8.24 2.88
N GLU A 37 -4.71 8.50 2.81
CA GLU A 37 -5.72 7.77 3.58
C GLU A 37 -5.73 6.27 3.22
N PHE A 38 -5.54 5.93 1.94
CA PHE A 38 -5.41 4.54 1.51
C PHE A 38 -4.10 3.88 2.01
N GLU A 39 -2.99 4.60 2.07
CA GLU A 39 -1.75 4.11 2.70
C GLU A 39 -1.97 3.79 4.19
N GLU A 40 -2.60 4.70 4.94
CA GLU A 40 -2.91 4.49 6.35
C GLU A 40 -3.84 3.29 6.55
N TYR A 41 -4.86 3.18 5.69
CA TYR A 41 -5.77 2.03 5.66
C TYR A 41 -5.03 0.70 5.52
N VAL A 42 -4.18 0.58 4.49
CA VAL A 42 -3.36 -0.62 4.27
C VAL A 42 -2.48 -0.91 5.47
N TYR A 43 -1.81 0.11 6.01
CA TYR A 43 -0.90 -0.08 7.13
C TYR A 43 -1.62 -0.58 8.38
N GLN A 44 -2.82 -0.09 8.69
CA GLN A 44 -3.62 -0.62 9.80
C GLN A 44 -3.99 -2.08 9.59
N LEU A 45 -4.43 -2.44 8.38
CA LEU A 45 -4.74 -3.85 8.08
C LEU A 45 -3.52 -4.78 8.18
N LEU A 46 -2.35 -4.27 7.83
CA LEU A 46 -1.09 -4.99 8.05
C LEU A 46 -0.86 -5.21 9.54
N LYS A 47 -0.95 -4.16 10.37
CA LYS A 47 -0.79 -4.26 11.83
C LYS A 47 -1.74 -5.29 12.45
N ASP A 48 -2.98 -5.32 11.98
CA ASP A 48 -4.01 -6.23 12.47
C ASP A 48 -3.91 -7.65 11.88
N TYR A 49 -2.92 -7.91 11.01
CA TYR A 49 -2.78 -9.17 10.27
C TYR A 49 -4.07 -9.56 9.53
N ALA A 50 -4.81 -8.56 9.03
CA ALA A 50 -6.12 -8.70 8.42
C ALA A 50 -6.07 -8.92 6.90
N ILE A 51 -4.88 -8.92 6.28
CA ILE A 51 -4.69 -9.13 4.84
C ILE A 51 -3.73 -10.26 4.56
N SER A 52 -4.01 -11.04 3.50
CA SER A 52 -3.13 -12.13 3.09
C SER A 52 -1.77 -11.59 2.60
N PRO A 53 -0.64 -12.27 2.90
CA PRO A 53 0.67 -11.96 2.30
C PRO A 53 0.70 -12.00 0.77
N ASP A 54 -0.34 -12.55 0.12
CA ASP A 54 -0.49 -12.56 -1.35
C ASP A 54 -0.45 -11.17 -1.96
N ILE A 55 -0.76 -10.13 -1.19
CA ILE A 55 -0.62 -8.75 -1.64
C ILE A 55 0.82 -8.41 -2.03
N PHE A 56 1.83 -9.11 -1.50
CA PHE A 56 3.25 -8.87 -1.79
C PHE A 56 3.77 -9.65 -3.01
N LEU A 57 2.92 -10.43 -3.68
CA LEU A 57 3.31 -11.07 -4.93
C LEU A 57 3.71 -10.01 -5.96
N ALA A 58 4.83 -10.22 -6.65
CA ALA A 58 5.42 -9.22 -7.54
C ALA A 58 4.49 -8.70 -8.66
N GLN A 59 3.48 -9.51 -9.03
CA GLN A 59 2.49 -9.18 -10.07
C GLN A 59 1.15 -8.69 -9.49
N SER A 60 1.04 -8.48 -8.17
CA SER A 60 -0.20 -8.02 -7.56
C SER A 60 -0.49 -6.55 -7.94
N SER A 61 -1.79 -6.22 -8.04
CA SER A 61 -2.21 -4.82 -8.18
C SER A 61 -1.73 -3.95 -7.02
N TYR A 62 -1.56 -4.52 -5.83
CA TYR A 62 -1.03 -3.80 -4.67
C TYR A 62 0.44 -3.39 -4.86
N ILE A 63 1.31 -4.29 -5.33
CA ILE A 63 2.72 -3.94 -5.62
C ILE A 63 2.80 -2.90 -6.74
N ARG A 64 1.93 -3.01 -7.75
CA ARG A 64 1.83 -1.98 -8.78
C ARG A 64 1.44 -0.62 -8.17
N TRP A 65 0.39 -0.58 -7.36
CA TRP A 65 -0.03 0.64 -6.66
C TRP A 65 1.12 1.25 -5.85
N TRP A 66 1.79 0.43 -5.04
CA TRP A 66 2.90 0.88 -4.19
C TRP A 66 4.02 1.55 -4.99
N ASN A 67 4.40 0.95 -6.13
CA ASN A 67 5.44 1.50 -6.99
C ASN A 67 5.02 2.84 -7.61
N GLU A 68 3.77 2.95 -8.07
CA GLU A 68 3.24 4.21 -8.62
C GLU A 68 3.14 5.30 -7.56
N TYR A 69 2.63 4.95 -6.37
CA TYR A 69 2.49 5.86 -5.24
C TYR A 69 3.85 6.38 -4.74
N LYS A 70 4.83 5.48 -4.59
CA LYS A 70 6.20 5.85 -4.20
C LYS A 70 6.86 6.77 -5.24
N ALA A 71 6.62 6.54 -6.53
CA ALA A 71 7.11 7.43 -7.59
C ALA A 71 6.49 8.83 -7.51
N ILE A 72 5.21 8.94 -7.15
CA ILE A 72 4.51 10.22 -6.95
C ILE A 72 5.07 10.97 -5.73
N LYS A 73 5.30 10.27 -4.62
CA LYS A 73 5.82 10.87 -3.37
C LYS A 73 7.31 11.21 -3.44
N GLY A 74 8.04 10.54 -4.32
CA GLY A 74 9.48 10.74 -4.51
C GLY A 74 10.34 9.80 -3.68
N SER A 75 11.61 9.66 -4.08
CA SER A 75 12.55 8.69 -3.50
C SER A 75 12.90 8.93 -2.03
N SER A 76 12.74 10.16 -1.55
CA SER A 76 12.98 10.54 -0.16
C SER A 76 11.78 10.32 0.76
N TYR A 77 10.64 9.83 0.23
CA TYR A 77 9.44 9.65 1.03
C TYR A 77 9.61 8.53 2.04
N THR A 78 9.31 8.85 3.30
CA THR A 78 9.34 7.93 4.43
C THR A 78 8.02 7.96 5.16
N SER A 79 7.57 6.78 5.57
CA SER A 79 6.35 6.53 6.33
C SER A 79 6.48 5.15 6.99
N ALA A 80 5.56 4.81 7.89
CA ALA A 80 5.56 3.50 8.51
C ALA A 80 5.39 2.37 7.46
N LEU A 81 4.50 2.58 6.49
CA LEU A 81 4.35 1.67 5.35
C LEU A 81 5.59 1.66 4.45
N ALA A 82 6.19 2.82 4.16
CA ALA A 82 7.40 2.87 3.33
C ALA A 82 8.58 2.14 3.95
N ASN A 83 8.74 2.24 5.27
CA ASN A 83 9.76 1.51 6.02
C ASN A 83 9.48 0.00 5.95
N PHE A 84 8.24 -0.42 6.17
CA PHE A 84 7.83 -1.83 6.01
C PHE A 84 8.11 -2.35 4.60
N MET A 85 7.69 -1.62 3.57
CA MET A 85 7.83 -2.02 2.16
C MET A 85 9.26 -1.92 1.61
N SER A 86 10.20 -1.32 2.36
CA SER A 86 11.58 -1.12 1.91
C SER A 86 12.44 -2.39 1.98
N ASP A 87 12.06 -3.38 2.78
CA ASP A 87 12.81 -4.62 2.97
C ASP A 87 11.93 -5.85 2.73
N ALA A 88 12.32 -6.66 1.75
CA ALA A 88 11.63 -7.91 1.42
C ALA A 88 11.69 -8.96 2.56
N SER A 89 12.60 -8.82 3.52
CA SER A 89 12.64 -9.65 4.73
C SER A 89 11.39 -9.45 5.59
N ASN A 90 10.83 -8.24 5.59
CA ASN A 90 9.61 -7.90 6.33
C ASN A 90 8.41 -8.71 5.82
N PHE A 91 8.30 -8.94 4.50
CA PHE A 91 7.20 -9.73 3.92
C PHE A 91 7.25 -11.19 4.38
N LYS A 92 8.46 -11.75 4.54
CA LYS A 92 8.64 -13.11 5.05
C LYS A 92 8.26 -13.22 6.51
N GLN A 93 8.68 -12.25 7.33
CA GLN A 93 8.29 -12.19 8.74
C GLN A 93 6.79 -11.99 8.90
N TYR A 94 6.18 -11.14 8.07
CA TYR A 94 4.74 -10.94 8.03
C TYR A 94 4.01 -12.24 7.68
N ALA A 95 4.45 -12.97 6.66
CA ALA A 95 3.80 -14.21 6.23
C ALA A 95 3.72 -15.29 7.31
N VAL A 96 4.65 -15.27 8.28
CA VAL A 96 4.67 -16.20 9.43
C VAL A 96 4.15 -15.58 10.73
N GLY A 97 3.62 -14.35 10.69
CA GLY A 97 3.09 -13.67 11.88
C GLY A 97 4.16 -13.20 12.89
N ALA A 98 5.40 -13.00 12.44
CA ALA A 98 6.55 -12.67 13.29
C ALA A 98 7.10 -11.24 13.08
N TYR A 99 6.44 -10.43 12.25
CA TYR A 99 6.85 -9.04 12.04
C TYR A 99 6.26 -8.16 13.15
N ASP A 100 7.12 -7.43 13.86
CA ASP A 100 6.68 -6.51 14.91
C ASP A 100 6.52 -5.11 14.33
N PHE A 101 5.28 -4.63 14.29
CA PHE A 101 4.98 -3.30 13.77
C PHE A 101 5.22 -2.24 14.86
N PRO A 102 5.97 -1.17 14.57
CA PRO A 102 6.14 -0.07 15.50
C PRO A 102 4.85 0.76 15.74
#